data_AF-A0A5A7Y8E4-F1
#
_entry.id   AF-A0A5A7Y8E4-F1
#
_cell.length_a   1.000
_cell.length_b   1.000
_cell.length_c   1.000
_cell.angle_alpha   90.00
_cell.angle_beta   90.00
_cell.angle_gamma   90.00
#
_symmetry.space_group_name_H-M   'P 1'
#
loop_
_entity.id
_entity.type
_entity.pdbx_description
1 polymer ?
#
loop_
_entity_poly.entity_id
_entity_poly.type
_entity_poly.pdbx_seq_one_letter_code
_entity_poly.pdbx_strand_id
1 'polypeptide(L)'
;MQFVEWLKFGGKRWRVEGIKFYIDGTIDNGTAWLKAPDCYGGGTTSTWHDLDAYRHAVTFLASQGIPTATHAIGDAAVEYALDVLGPVVTASGAAHRVEHVETPFSEQAARFADTGVIASKRPDSPTPA
;
A
#
# COMPACT_ATOMS: atom_id res chain seq x y z
N MET A 1 9.37 -4.60 19.70
CA MET A 1 8.02 -4.56 19.09
C MET A 1 7.31 -5.88 19.37
N GLN A 2 6.32 -5.87 20.27
CA GLN A 2 5.63 -7.07 20.76
C GLN A 2 4.84 -7.84 19.67
N PHE A 3 4.46 -7.17 18.58
CA PHE A 3 3.63 -7.75 17.52
C PHE A 3 4.36 -8.77 16.63
N VAL A 4 5.70 -8.79 16.58
CA VAL A 4 6.43 -9.80 15.80
C VAL A 4 6.19 -11.20 16.37
N GLU A 5 6.09 -11.31 17.70
CA GLU A 5 5.70 -12.55 18.35
C GLU A 5 4.27 -12.96 18.00
N TRP A 6 3.41 -12.02 17.58
CA TRP A 6 2.05 -12.35 17.20
C TRP A 6 1.95 -13.11 15.88
N LEU A 7 2.95 -13.00 15.01
CA LEU A 7 3.04 -13.78 13.76
C LEU A 7 3.16 -15.29 14.02
N LYS A 8 3.52 -15.69 15.24
CA LYS A 8 3.54 -17.10 15.67
C LYS A 8 2.14 -17.62 16.04
N PHE A 9 1.14 -16.74 16.15
CA PHE A 9 -0.23 -17.14 16.47
C PHE A 9 -1.01 -17.53 15.22
N GLY A 10 -1.74 -18.63 15.37
CA GLY A 10 -2.65 -19.15 14.36
C GLY A 10 -3.45 -20.32 14.90
N GLY A 11 -4.39 -20.78 14.09
CA GLY A 11 -5.16 -21.97 14.33
C GLY A 11 -5.49 -22.66 13.01
N LYS A 12 -6.35 -23.68 13.05
CA LYS A 12 -6.68 -24.50 11.87
C LYS A 12 -7.19 -23.69 10.66
N ARG A 13 -7.79 -22.52 10.87
CA ARG A 13 -8.42 -21.69 9.82
C ARG A 13 -7.99 -20.22 9.84
N TRP A 14 -7.01 -19.85 10.65
CA TRP A 14 -6.58 -18.44 10.76
C TRP A 14 -5.10 -18.37 11.10
N ARG A 15 -4.46 -17.27 10.72
CA ARG A 15 -3.07 -16.94 11.06
C ARG A 15 -2.93 -15.43 11.15
N VAL A 16 -1.97 -14.97 11.93
CA VAL A 16 -1.47 -13.59 11.80
C VAL A 16 -0.39 -13.59 10.73
N GLU A 17 -0.62 -12.87 9.63
CA GLU A 17 0.24 -12.97 8.43
C GLU A 17 1.12 -11.75 8.19
N GLY A 18 0.70 -10.57 8.66
CA GLY A 18 1.42 -9.36 8.35
C GLY A 18 0.77 -8.12 8.93
N ILE A 19 1.29 -6.97 8.51
CA ILE A 19 0.88 -5.66 9.01
C ILE A 19 0.14 -4.89 7.91
N LYS A 20 -0.96 -4.24 8.28
CA LYS A 20 -1.75 -3.38 7.39
C LYS A 20 -1.47 -1.90 7.71
N PHE A 21 -1.19 -1.12 6.68
CA PHE A 21 -1.02 0.32 6.71
C PHE A 21 -2.13 1.02 5.93
N TYR A 22 -2.38 2.28 6.29
CA TYR A 22 -3.27 3.21 5.59
C TYR A 22 -2.52 4.51 5.37
N ILE A 23 -2.26 4.86 4.10
CA ILE A 23 -1.53 6.09 3.74
C ILE A 23 -2.43 7.12 3.06
N ASP A 24 -3.67 6.75 2.75
CA ASP A 24 -4.73 7.66 2.34
C ASP A 24 -6.12 7.13 2.77
N GLY A 25 -7.17 7.86 2.40
CA GLY A 25 -8.57 7.49 2.58
C GLY A 25 -9.20 6.99 1.28
N THR A 26 -10.38 7.50 0.94
CA THR A 26 -11.13 7.10 -0.28
C THR A 26 -11.40 8.30 -1.18
N ILE A 27 -11.68 8.04 -2.46
CA ILE A 27 -12.12 9.05 -3.43
C ILE A 27 -13.44 9.67 -2.96
N ASP A 28 -14.43 8.84 -2.58
CA ASP A 28 -15.77 9.30 -2.21
C ASP A 28 -15.81 10.26 -1.02
N ASN A 29 -14.86 10.11 -0.08
CA ASN A 29 -14.74 10.99 1.08
C ASN A 29 -13.77 12.17 0.87
N GLY A 30 -13.19 12.33 -0.33
CA GLY A 30 -12.21 13.40 -0.61
C GLY A 30 -10.91 13.27 0.19
N THR A 31 -10.52 12.04 0.55
CA THR A 31 -9.37 11.76 1.43
C THR A 31 -8.32 10.85 0.78
N ALA A 32 -8.57 10.39 -0.44
CA ALA A 32 -7.54 9.77 -1.27
C ALA A 32 -6.40 10.77 -1.52
N TRP A 33 -5.16 10.26 -1.57
CA TRP A 33 -3.99 11.11 -1.79
C TRP A 33 -3.62 11.11 -3.28
N LEU A 34 -3.92 12.25 -3.92
CA LEU A 34 -3.85 12.50 -5.35
C LEU A 34 -2.65 13.38 -5.73
N LYS A 35 -2.14 13.22 -6.95
CA LYS A 35 -1.10 14.11 -7.51
C LYS A 35 -1.61 15.52 -7.81
N ALA A 36 -2.90 15.64 -8.11
CA ALA A 36 -3.59 16.89 -8.38
C ALA A 36 -4.85 17.00 -7.51
N PRO A 37 -5.30 18.21 -7.15
CA PRO A 37 -6.52 18.39 -6.38
C PRO A 37 -7.74 17.77 -7.05
N ASP A 38 -8.67 17.25 -6.25
CA ASP A 38 -9.98 16.81 -6.73
C ASP A 38 -10.87 17.99 -7.20
N CYS A 39 -12.10 17.70 -7.61
CA CYS A 39 -13.05 18.72 -8.08
C CYS A 39 -13.51 19.70 -6.98
N TYR A 40 -13.21 19.41 -5.71
CA TYR A 40 -13.44 20.29 -4.56
C TYR A 40 -12.15 20.99 -4.07
N GLY A 41 -11.03 20.78 -4.75
CA GLY A 41 -9.73 21.36 -4.42
C GLY A 41 -8.97 20.63 -3.29
N GLY A 42 -9.40 19.43 -2.90
CA GLY A 42 -8.82 18.63 -1.83
C GLY A 42 -7.95 17.46 -2.31
N GLY A 43 -7.57 16.58 -1.37
CA GLY A 43 -6.95 15.28 -1.69
C GLY A 43 -5.46 15.30 -2.01
N THR A 44 -4.71 16.37 -1.78
CA THR A 44 -3.28 16.43 -2.18
C THR A 44 -2.28 16.03 -1.11
N THR A 45 -2.75 15.46 0.02
CA THR A 45 -1.91 15.09 1.16
C THR A 45 -2.22 13.69 1.65
N SER A 46 -1.18 12.97 2.11
CA SER A 46 -1.33 11.68 2.80
C SER A 46 -2.09 11.82 4.12
N THR A 47 -2.89 10.81 4.46
CA THR A 47 -3.47 10.69 5.81
C THR A 47 -2.45 10.18 6.83
N TRP A 48 -1.36 9.57 6.36
CA TRP A 48 -0.21 9.21 7.19
C TRP A 48 0.78 10.38 7.18
N HIS A 49 0.72 11.22 8.22
CA HIS A 49 1.48 12.47 8.24
C HIS A 49 3.01 12.29 8.26
N ASP A 50 3.52 11.22 8.87
CA ASP A 50 4.97 10.97 8.97
C ASP A 50 5.42 9.91 7.95
N LEU A 51 5.65 10.36 6.72
CA LEU A 51 6.01 9.49 5.60
C LEU A 51 7.34 8.75 5.81
N ASP A 52 8.27 9.33 6.59
CA ASP A 52 9.54 8.69 6.95
C ASP A 52 9.30 7.55 7.95
N ALA A 53 8.40 7.72 8.92
CA ALA A 53 8.00 6.64 9.81
C ALA A 53 7.34 5.48 9.05
N TYR A 54 6.52 5.77 8.03
CA TYR A 54 5.98 4.71 7.16
C TYR A 54 7.10 3.96 6.43
N ARG A 55 8.03 4.68 5.78
CA ARG A 55 9.17 4.08 5.08
C ARG A 55 10.02 3.22 6.02
N HIS A 56 10.31 3.73 7.20
CA HIS A 56 11.07 3.01 8.22
C HIS A 56 10.35 1.73 8.67
N ALA A 57 9.05 1.82 8.96
CA ALA A 57 8.25 0.68 9.39
C ALA A 57 8.22 -0.43 8.32
N VAL A 58 7.97 -0.06 7.06
CA VAL A 58 7.96 -1.00 5.94
C VAL A 58 9.33 -1.65 5.75
N THR A 59 10.40 -0.86 5.76
CA THR A 59 11.78 -1.36 5.60
C THR A 59 12.15 -2.32 6.73
N PHE A 60 11.80 -1.97 7.97
CA PHE A 60 12.02 -2.83 9.13
C PHE A 60 11.26 -4.15 8.98
N LEU A 61 9.96 -4.12 8.67
CA LEU A 61 9.15 -5.34 8.52
C LEU A 61 9.65 -6.22 7.37
N ALA A 62 10.03 -5.61 6.25
CA ALA A 62 10.62 -6.32 5.12
C ALA A 62 11.95 -6.99 5.50
N SER A 63 12.81 -6.33 6.29
CA SER A 63 14.06 -6.94 6.79
C SER A 63 13.83 -8.16 7.69
N GLN A 64 12.63 -8.29 8.26
CA GLN A 64 12.23 -9.42 9.09
C GLN A 64 11.41 -10.46 8.31
N GLY A 65 11.26 -10.31 6.98
CA GLY A 65 10.45 -11.19 6.13
C GLY A 65 8.95 -11.10 6.43
N ILE A 66 8.47 -10.00 7.02
CA ILE A 66 7.07 -9.82 7.41
C ILE A 66 6.31 -9.14 6.27
N PRO A 67 5.30 -9.79 5.67
CA PRO A 67 4.46 -9.18 4.64
C PRO A 67 3.75 -7.93 5.14
N THR A 68 3.59 -6.95 4.24
CA THR A 68 2.79 -5.76 4.50
C THR A 68 1.69 -5.59 3.46
N ALA A 69 0.60 -4.98 3.89
CA ALA A 69 -0.48 -4.54 3.03
C ALA A 69 -0.65 -3.03 3.20
N THR A 70 -0.55 -2.26 2.14
CA THR A 70 -0.75 -0.81 2.20
C THR A 70 -2.06 -0.46 1.50
N HIS A 71 -3.02 0.12 2.23
CA HIS A 71 -4.16 0.79 1.62
C HIS A 71 -3.68 2.05 0.91
N ALA A 72 -3.88 2.10 -0.41
CA ALA A 72 -3.58 3.24 -1.26
C ALA A 72 -4.61 3.32 -2.39
N ILE A 73 -5.44 4.36 -2.39
CA ILE A 73 -6.48 4.58 -3.40
C ILE A 73 -6.02 5.59 -4.43
N GLY A 74 -5.52 6.74 -3.98
CA GLY A 74 -5.09 7.86 -4.82
C GLY A 74 -3.79 7.58 -5.57
N ASP A 75 -3.57 8.30 -6.66
CA ASP A 75 -2.45 8.05 -7.57
C ASP A 75 -1.10 8.42 -6.97
N ALA A 76 -1.05 9.49 -6.16
CA ALA A 76 0.14 9.83 -5.37
C ALA A 76 0.39 8.80 -4.26
N ALA A 77 -0.66 8.29 -3.62
CA ALA A 77 -0.55 7.25 -2.59
C ALA A 77 0.06 5.96 -3.16
N VAL A 78 -0.46 5.48 -4.30
CA VAL A 78 0.02 4.26 -4.96
C VAL A 78 1.47 4.44 -5.42
N GLU A 79 1.80 5.58 -6.02
CA GLU A 79 3.17 5.91 -6.43
C GLU A 79 4.14 5.87 -5.25
N TYR A 80 3.79 6.53 -4.14
CA TYR A 80 4.62 6.56 -2.95
C TYR A 80 4.78 5.17 -2.32
N ALA A 81 3.71 4.38 -2.26
CA ALA A 81 3.79 3.01 -1.76
C ALA A 81 4.73 2.14 -2.61
N LEU A 82 4.69 2.28 -3.94
CA LEU A 82 5.59 1.58 -4.85
C LEU A 82 7.06 2.01 -4.68
N ASP A 83 7.32 3.31 -4.45
CA ASP A 83 8.67 3.81 -4.17
C ASP A 83 9.26 3.26 -2.87
N VAL A 84 8.42 2.99 -1.88
CA VAL A 84 8.85 2.43 -0.59
C VAL A 84 8.99 0.91 -0.67
N LEU A 85 8.06 0.22 -1.33
CA LEU A 85 7.99 -1.24 -1.38
C LEU A 85 8.92 -1.86 -2.42
N GLY A 86 9.10 -1.21 -3.58
CA GLY A 86 9.90 -1.75 -4.68
C GLY A 86 11.32 -2.14 -4.28
N PRO A 87 12.08 -1.29 -3.55
CA PRO A 87 13.43 -1.63 -3.12
C PRO A 87 13.53 -2.81 -2.14
N VAL A 88 12.45 -3.16 -1.45
CA VAL A 88 12.47 -4.15 -0.36
C VAL A 88 11.84 -5.49 -0.73
N VAL A 89 10.97 -5.55 -1.73
CA VAL A 89 10.15 -6.74 -2.01
C VAL A 89 10.98 -7.95 -2.46
N THR A 90 11.99 -7.75 -3.32
CA THR A 90 12.86 -8.85 -3.78
C THR A 90 13.77 -9.35 -2.65
N ALA A 91 14.24 -8.43 -1.80
CA ALA A 91 15.18 -8.76 -0.73
C ALA A 91 14.49 -9.46 0.46
N SER A 92 13.23 -9.15 0.75
CA SER A 92 12.50 -9.72 1.88
C SER A 92 11.97 -11.13 1.62
N GLY A 93 11.69 -11.47 0.35
CA GLY A 93 10.95 -12.69 -0.01
C GLY A 93 9.50 -12.70 0.50
N ALA A 94 9.02 -11.59 1.07
CA ALA A 94 7.69 -11.46 1.64
C ALA A 94 6.72 -10.84 0.62
N ALA A 95 5.47 -11.32 0.65
CA ALA A 95 4.42 -10.88 -0.26
C ALA A 95 3.86 -9.50 0.13
N HIS A 96 4.61 -8.44 -0.17
CA HIS A 96 4.15 -7.07 0.04
C HIS A 96 3.14 -6.65 -1.03
N ARG A 97 2.07 -5.97 -0.61
CA ARG A 97 0.97 -5.60 -1.50
C ARG A 97 0.44 -4.18 -1.28
N VAL A 98 -0.03 -3.59 -2.37
CA VAL A 98 -0.86 -2.38 -2.37
C VAL A 98 -2.30 -2.80 -2.63
N GLU A 99 -3.21 -2.27 -1.82
CA GLU A 99 -4.61 -2.64 -1.78
C GLU A 99 -5.44 -1.51 -2.38
N HIS A 100 -6.57 -1.86 -2.99
CA HIS A 100 -7.49 -0.97 -3.70
C HIS A 100 -7.02 -0.58 -5.10
N VAL A 101 -6.04 0.32 -5.23
CA VAL A 101 -5.50 0.76 -6.53
C VAL A 101 -6.63 1.20 -7.48
N GLU A 102 -7.40 2.19 -7.05
CA GLU A 102 -8.66 2.60 -7.70
C GLU A 102 -8.48 3.77 -8.70
N THR A 103 -7.39 4.53 -8.63
CA THR A 103 -7.07 5.59 -9.62
C THR A 103 -6.49 5.03 -10.92
N PRO A 104 -6.53 5.81 -12.03
CA PRO A 104 -6.09 5.37 -13.35
C PRO A 104 -4.71 4.73 -13.36
N PHE A 105 -4.67 3.53 -13.94
CA PHE A 105 -3.66 2.50 -13.65
C PHE A 105 -2.54 2.40 -14.70
N SER A 106 -2.61 3.10 -15.85
CA SER A 106 -1.73 2.80 -16.99
C SER A 106 -0.23 2.94 -16.68
N GLU A 107 0.20 4.05 -16.07
CA GLU A 107 1.59 4.24 -15.66
C GLU A 107 1.97 3.38 -14.45
N GLN A 108 1.04 3.16 -13.52
CA GLN A 108 1.29 2.40 -12.30
C GLN A 108 1.39 0.89 -12.56
N ALA A 109 0.68 0.38 -13.58
CA ALA A 109 0.68 -1.03 -13.97
C ALA A 109 2.09 -1.54 -14.28
N ALA A 110 2.83 -0.77 -15.09
CA ALA A 110 4.22 -1.09 -15.44
C ALA A 110 5.09 -1.12 -14.17
N ARG A 111 4.89 -0.17 -13.27
CA ARG A 111 5.65 -0.11 -12.01
C ARG A 111 5.36 -1.30 -11.08
N PHE A 112 4.11 -1.77 -11.00
CA PHE A 112 3.80 -3.00 -10.26
C PHE A 112 4.56 -4.20 -10.84
N ALA A 113 4.60 -4.34 -12.16
CA ALA A 113 5.35 -5.40 -12.82
C ALA A 113 6.86 -5.29 -12.58
N ASP A 114 7.42 -4.09 -12.70
CA ASP A 114 8.86 -3.83 -12.53
C ASP A 114 9.33 -4.03 -11.08
N THR A 115 8.50 -3.62 -10.12
CA THR A 115 8.85 -3.73 -8.70
C THR A 115 8.60 -5.12 -8.14
N GLY A 116 7.64 -5.88 -8.68
CA GLY A 116 7.20 -7.16 -8.10
C GLY A 116 6.27 -7.01 -6.89
N VAL A 117 5.81 -5.79 -6.60
CA VAL A 117 4.78 -5.53 -5.58
C VAL A 117 3.43 -6.05 -6.07
N ILE A 118 2.65 -6.66 -5.18
CA ILE A 118 1.34 -7.22 -5.56
C ILE A 118 0.28 -6.11 -5.58
N ALA A 119 -0.40 -5.95 -6.70
CA ALA A 119 -1.62 -5.14 -6.78
C ALA A 119 -2.84 -5.98 -6.36
N SER A 120 -3.46 -5.64 -5.24
CA SER A 120 -4.70 -6.24 -4.74
C SER A 120 -5.87 -5.30 -5.05
N LYS A 121 -6.35 -5.38 -6.29
CA LYS A 121 -7.42 -4.54 -6.84
C LYS A 121 -8.77 -5.27 -6.83
N ARG A 122 -9.85 -4.57 -6.49
CA ARG A 122 -11.20 -5.13 -6.63
C ARG A 122 -11.77 -4.93 -8.04
N PRO A 123 -12.46 -5.94 -8.63
CA PRO A 123 -12.96 -5.89 -10.01
C PRO A 123 -14.04 -4.84 -10.30
N ASP A 124 -14.72 -4.32 -9.28
CA ASP A 124 -15.85 -3.38 -9.37
C ASP A 124 -15.44 -1.90 -9.48
N SER A 125 -14.13 -1.61 -9.35
CA SER A 125 -13.61 -0.27 -9.62
C SER A 125 -13.77 0.06 -11.11
N PRO A 126 -14.44 1.18 -11.47
CA PRO A 126 -14.74 1.49 -12.86
C PRO A 126 -13.43 1.61 -13.64
N THR A 127 -13.26 0.75 -14.63
CA THR A 127 -12.18 0.92 -15.61
C THR A 127 -12.63 2.07 -16.52
N PRO A 128 -11.86 3.16 -16.67
CA PRO A 128 -12.23 4.20 -17.63
C PRO A 128 -12.34 3.57 -19.01
N ALA A 129 -13.46 3.85 -19.69
CA ALA A 129 -13.76 3.40 -21.04
C ALA A 129 -12.88 4.07 -22.09
#